data_AF-X1SC48-F1
#
_entry.id   AF-X1SC48-F1
#
_cell.length_a   1.000
_cell.length_b   1.000
_cell.length_c   1.000
_cell.angle_alpha   90.00
_cell.angle_beta   90.00
_cell.angle_gamma   90.00
#
_symmetry.space_group_name_H-M   'P 1'
#
loop_
_entity.id
_entity.type
_entity.pdbx_description
1 polymer ?
#
loop_
_entity_poly.entity_id
_entity_poly.type
_entity_poly.pdbx_seq_one_letter_code
_entity_poly.pdbx_strand_id
1 'polypeptide(L)'
;MLDPSIAPGTGYAIPGGFSYRELWKILRKLAKNFDVIAFDLVEVCPNLDLLNNVTSNLAAKLIIELISFIHNKHKNDDYAK
;
A
#
# COMPACT_ATOMS: atom_id res chain seq x y z
N MET A 1 4.33 -0.82 9.71
CA MET A 1 3.65 0.47 9.45
C MET A 1 4.57 1.37 8.65
N LEU A 2 4.01 2.35 7.94
CA LEU A 2 4.78 3.38 7.24
C LEU A 2 5.38 4.36 8.25
N ASP A 3 6.47 5.01 7.88
CA ASP A 3 7.05 6.06 8.71
C ASP A 3 6.12 7.29 8.80
N PRO A 4 5.95 7.93 9.97
CA PRO A 4 5.12 9.12 10.12
C PRO A 4 5.52 10.29 9.22
N SER A 5 6.76 10.34 8.75
CA SER A 5 7.20 11.36 7.78
C SER A 5 6.47 11.31 6.44
N ILE A 6 5.85 10.17 6.09
CA ILE A 6 5.10 9.98 4.85
C ILE A 6 3.63 9.58 5.06
N ALA A 7 3.28 9.12 6.26
CA ALA A 7 1.92 8.73 6.64
C ALA A 7 1.57 9.24 8.06
N PRO A 8 1.51 10.56 8.29
CA PRO A 8 1.22 11.13 9.61
C PRO A 8 -0.23 10.94 10.07
N GLY A 9 -1.18 10.81 9.14
CA GLY A 9 -2.61 10.71 9.41
C GLY A 9 -3.03 9.34 9.90
N THR A 10 -2.59 8.97 11.11
CA THR A 10 -2.89 7.71 11.78
C THR A 10 -3.08 7.92 13.28
N GLY A 11 -3.78 7.01 13.96
CA GLY A 11 -4.06 7.13 15.40
C GLY A 11 -2.82 7.04 16.29
N TYR A 12 -1.77 6.32 15.84
CA TYR A 12 -0.53 6.16 16.62
C TYR A 12 0.71 6.17 15.72
N ALA A 13 1.35 7.34 15.63
CA ALA A 13 2.54 7.57 14.81
C ALA A 13 3.82 7.14 15.55
N ILE A 14 4.46 6.05 15.11
CA ILE A 14 5.73 5.56 15.65
C ILE A 14 6.86 5.77 14.63
N PRO A 15 7.93 6.50 14.97
CA PRO A 15 9.10 6.67 14.10
C PRO A 15 9.82 5.35 13.76
N GLY A 16 10.50 5.31 12.60
CA GLY A 16 11.27 4.15 12.16
C GLY A 16 10.44 3.16 11.34
N GLY A 17 9.35 3.62 10.74
CA GLY A 17 8.50 2.82 9.87
C GLY A 17 9.12 2.61 8.48
N PHE A 18 8.42 1.84 7.64
CA PHE A 18 8.85 1.64 6.26
C PHE A 18 8.76 2.93 5.46
N SER A 19 9.72 3.15 4.56
CA SER A 19 9.56 4.09 3.47
C SER A 19 8.53 3.56 2.45
N TYR A 20 7.96 4.46 1.66
CA TYR A 20 7.03 4.09 0.58
C TYR A 20 7.63 3.04 -0.37
N ARG A 21 8.90 3.22 -0.75
CA ARG A 21 9.58 2.35 -1.72
C ARG A 21 9.83 0.95 -1.18
N GLU A 22 10.04 0.80 0.13
CA GLU A 22 10.17 -0.51 0.77
C GLU A 22 8.84 -1.25 0.77
N LEU A 23 7.77 -0.57 1.21
CA LEU A 23 6.42 -1.16 1.18
C LEU A 23 6.01 -1.54 -0.24
N TRP A 24 6.25 -0.68 -1.22
CA TRP A 24 5.97 -0.94 -2.63
C TRP A 24 6.67 -2.22 -3.13
N LYS A 25 7.95 -2.40 -2.80
CA LYS A 25 8.71 -3.61 -3.17
C LYS A 25 8.13 -4.85 -2.50
N ILE A 26 7.70 -4.75 -1.25
CA ILE A 26 7.06 -5.84 -0.51
C ILE A 26 5.75 -6.22 -1.20
N LEU A 27 4.86 -5.26 -1.46
CA LEU A 27 3.57 -5.50 -2.12
C LEU A 27 3.73 -6.13 -3.50
N ARG A 28 4.68 -5.64 -4.32
CA ARG A 28 4.97 -6.21 -5.63
C ARG A 28 5.46 -7.65 -5.54
N LYS A 29 6.34 -7.96 -4.58
CA LYS A 29 6.83 -9.34 -4.36
C LYS A 29 5.73 -10.25 -3.83
N LEU A 30 4.88 -9.74 -2.93
CA LEU A 30 3.76 -10.47 -2.37
C LEU A 30 2.78 -10.87 -3.47
N ALA A 31 2.33 -9.91 -4.29
CA ALA A 31 1.44 -10.17 -5.41
C ALA A 31 2.08 -11.11 -6.45
N LYS A 32 3.38 -11.04 -6.69
CA LYS A 32 4.06 -11.96 -7.63
C LYS A 32 4.07 -13.40 -7.11
N ASN A 33 4.42 -13.59 -5.85
CA ASN A 33 4.74 -14.92 -5.29
C ASN A 33 3.53 -15.64 -4.71
N PHE A 34 2.48 -14.92 -4.33
CA PHE A 34 1.28 -15.48 -3.71
C PHE A 34 0.04 -15.17 -4.56
N ASP A 35 -1.05 -15.89 -4.31
CA ASP A 35 -2.37 -15.58 -4.86
C ASP A 35 -3.14 -14.77 -3.81
N VAL A 36 -3.40 -13.49 -4.11
CA VAL A 36 -3.98 -12.56 -3.14
C VAL A 36 -5.48 -12.50 -3.38
N ILE A 37 -6.24 -13.19 -2.52
CA ILE A 37 -7.70 -13.28 -2.62
C ILE A 37 -8.40 -12.00 -2.13
N ALA A 38 -7.85 -11.37 -1.08
CA ALA A 38 -8.37 -10.15 -0.49
C ALA A 38 -7.26 -9.38 0.24
N PHE A 39 -7.46 -8.09 0.44
CA PHE A 39 -6.61 -7.25 1.30
C PHE A 39 -7.44 -6.14 1.94
N ASP A 40 -6.91 -5.59 3.02
CA ASP A 40 -7.48 -4.45 3.74
C ASP A 40 -6.39 -3.42 4.03
N LEU A 41 -6.76 -2.14 4.08
CA LEU A 41 -5.89 -1.02 4.42
C LEU A 41 -6.57 -0.21 5.53
N VAL A 42 -6.01 -0.31 6.73
CA VAL A 42 -6.55 0.28 7.97
C VAL A 42 -5.72 1.46 8.44
N GLU A 43 -6.19 2.12 9.50
CA GLU A 43 -5.45 3.15 10.26
C GLU A 43 -5.17 4.45 9.50
N VAL A 44 -5.96 4.75 8.47
CA VAL A 44 -6.01 6.08 7.86
C VAL A 44 -6.97 6.95 8.68
N CYS A 45 -6.45 8.04 9.24
CA CYS A 45 -7.22 9.01 10.00
C CYS A 45 -7.14 10.38 9.30
N PRO A 46 -8.12 10.73 8.42
CA PRO A 46 -8.10 11.99 7.68
C PRO A 46 -8.07 13.23 8.57
N ASN A 47 -8.67 13.17 9.76
CA ASN A 47 -8.69 14.27 10.73
C ASN A 47 -7.31 14.57 11.34
N LEU A 48 -6.39 13.61 11.30
CA LEU A 48 -5.01 13.75 11.78
C LEU A 48 -4.01 13.92 10.63
N ASP A 49 -4.48 13.90 9.39
CA ASP A 49 -3.63 14.06 8.21
C ASP A 49 -3.22 15.53 8.03
N LEU A 50 -2.21 15.76 7.19
CA LEU A 50 -1.79 17.11 6.83
C LEU A 50 -2.85 17.75 5.91
N LEU A 51 -2.81 19.09 5.78
CA LEU A 51 -3.74 19.86 4.91
C LEU A 51 -3.76 19.39 3.45
N ASN A 52 -2.69 18.72 2.99
CA ASN A 52 -2.58 18.15 1.65
C ASN A 52 -3.10 16.70 1.53
N ASN A 53 -3.68 16.13 2.60
CA ASN A 53 -4.20 14.77 2.67
C ASN A 53 -3.19 13.70 2.24
N VAL A 54 -1.91 13.87 2.62
CA VAL A 54 -0.82 13.01 2.15
C VAL A 54 -1.04 11.53 2.47
N THR A 55 -1.55 11.22 3.67
CA THR A 55 -1.76 9.84 4.12
C THR A 55 -2.92 9.20 3.36
N SER A 56 -4.01 9.95 3.19
CA SER A 56 -5.19 9.51 2.44
C SER A 56 -4.85 9.26 0.96
N ASN A 57 -4.07 10.17 0.35
CA ASN A 57 -3.60 10.02 -1.03
C ASN A 57 -2.64 8.82 -1.17
N LEU A 58 -1.74 8.63 -0.19
CA LEU A 58 -0.84 7.50 -0.16
C LEU A 58 -1.60 6.16 -0.02
N ALA A 59 -2.62 6.10 0.83
CA ALA A 59 -3.48 4.93 0.96
C ALA A 59 -4.18 4.57 -0.36
N ALA A 60 -4.82 5.55 -1.00
CA ALA A 60 -5.44 5.36 -2.32
C ALA A 60 -4.44 4.87 -3.37
N LYS A 61 -3.22 5.43 -3.38
CA LYS A 61 -2.15 5.01 -4.28
C LYS A 61 -1.75 3.55 -4.04
N LEU A 62 -1.55 3.14 -2.80
CA LEU A 62 -1.16 1.76 -2.44
C LEU A 62 -2.24 0.74 -2.82
N ILE A 63 -3.52 1.07 -2.62
CA ILE A 63 -4.67 0.24 -3.02
C ILE A 63 -4.62 -0.01 -4.54
N ILE A 64 -4.51 1.06 -5.34
CA ILE A 64 -4.47 0.95 -6.81
C ILE A 64 -3.24 0.16 -7.26
N GLU A 65 -2.08 0.38 -6.64
CA GLU A 65 -0.85 -0.35 -6.99
C GLU A 65 -0.95 -1.84 -6.69
N LEU A 66 -1.48 -2.22 -5.54
CA LEU A 66 -1.67 -3.63 -5.20
C LEU A 66 -2.65 -4.31 -6.15
N ILE A 67 -3.81 -3.67 -6.43
CA ILE A 67 -4.77 -4.16 -7.43
C ILE A 67 -4.10 -4.34 -8.79
N SER A 68 -3.29 -3.36 -9.21
CA SER A 68 -2.54 -3.44 -10.47
C SER A 68 -1.56 -4.60 -10.49
N PHE A 69 -0.85 -4.87 -9.40
CA PHE A 69 0.07 -6.02 -9.32
C PHE A 69 -0.66 -7.35 -9.40
N ILE A 70 -1.78 -7.50 -8.69
CA ILE A 70 -2.63 -8.69 -8.73
C ILE A 70 -3.16 -8.91 -10.15
N HIS A 71 -3.71 -7.87 -10.77
CA HIS A 71 -4.20 -7.93 -12.15
C HIS A 71 -3.10 -8.35 -13.15
N ASN A 72 -1.91 -7.75 -13.05
CA ASN A 72 -0.80 -8.06 -13.93
C ASN A 72 -0.31 -9.52 -13.76
N LYS A 73 -0.39 -10.08 -12.54
CA LYS A 73 -0.10 -11.50 -12.33
C LYS A 73 -1.09 -12.40 -13.08
N HIS A 74 -2.40 -12.22 -12.85
CA HIS A 74 -3.41 -13.05 -13.52
C HIS A 74 -3.30 -12.98 -15.04
N LYS A 75 -3.09 -11.78 -15.59
CA LYS A 75 -2.87 -11.59 -17.03
C LYS A 75 -1.67 -12.40 -17.55
N ASN A 76 -0.54 -12.42 -16.82
CA ASN A 76 0.63 -13.21 -17.23
C ASN A 76 0.38 -14.72 -17.11
N ASP A 77 -0.32 -15.15 -16.06
CA ASP A 77 -0.67 -16.57 -15.85
C ASP A 77 -1.62 -17.08 -16.94
N ASP A 78 -2.50 -16.23 -17.48
CA ASP A 78 -3.40 -16.57 -18.59
C ASP A 78 -2.68 -16.66 -19.94
N TYR A 79 -1.62 -15.88 -20.18
CA TYR A 79 -0.76 -16.04 -21.36
C TYR A 79 0.21 -17.22 -21.27
N ALA A 80 0.45 -17.75 -20.07
CA ALA A 80 1.33 -18.88 -19.84
C ALA A 80 0.63 -20.25 -19.99
N LYS A 81 -0.71 -20.25 -20.15
CA LYS A 81 -1.54 -21.43 -20.47
C LYS A 81 -1.70 -21.57 -21.98
#